data_AF-A0A317DGY8-F1
#
_entry.id   AF-A0A317DGY8-F1
#
_cell.length_a   1.000
_cell.length_b   1.000
_cell.length_c   1.000
_cell.angle_alpha   90.00
_cell.angle_beta   90.00
_cell.angle_gamma   90.00
#
_symmetry.space_group_name_H-M   'P 1'
#
loop_
_entity.id
_entity.type
_entity.pdbx_description
1 polymer ?
#
loop_
_entity_poly.entity_id
_entity_poly.type
_entity_poly.pdbx_seq_one_letter_code
_entity_poly.pdbx_strand_id
1 'polypeptide(L)' 'MEVTADGSPPAVVKLPQTGFYVGASHLAAPAVEHVYVLADRLDDTEVYQYRPPASAARG' A
#
# COMPACT_ATOMS: atom_id res chain seq x y z
N MET A 1 -4.03 -0.31 -13.32
CA MET A 1 -2.66 -0.70 -12.93
C MET A 1 -1.75 0.35 -13.52
N GLU A 2 -1.09 1.16 -12.69
CA GLU A 2 -0.05 2.06 -13.20
C GLU A 2 1.12 1.20 -13.67
N VAL A 3 1.61 1.47 -14.88
CA VAL A 3 2.77 0.84 -15.48
C VAL A 3 3.74 1.97 -15.79
N THR A 4 5.04 1.78 -15.54
CA THR A 4 6.05 2.79 -15.90
C THR A 4 6.09 3.01 -17.41
N ALA A 5 6.68 4.11 -17.86
CA ALA A 5 6.80 4.44 -19.29
C ALA A 5 7.45 3.30 -20.11
N ASP A 6 8.28 2.48 -19.48
CA ASP A 6 9.00 1.36 -20.08
C ASP A 6 8.23 0.03 -20.02
N GLY A 7 6.93 0.05 -19.68
CA GLY A 7 6.10 -1.15 -19.62
C GLY A 7 6.36 -2.03 -18.39
N SER A 8 7.26 -1.61 -17.49
CA SER A 8 7.56 -2.32 -16.26
C SER A 8 6.61 -1.90 -15.14
N PRO A 9 6.31 -2.79 -14.19
CA PRO A 9 5.51 -2.39 -13.04
C PRO A 9 6.28 -1.43 -12.11
N PRO A 10 5.57 -0.60 -11.34
CA PRO A 10 6.17 0.50 -10.60
C PRO A 10 6.92 0.00 -9.37
N ALA A 11 8.11 0.53 -9.10
CA ALA A 11 8.89 0.15 -7.92
C ALA A 11 8.19 0.48 -6.58
N VAL A 12 7.21 1.38 -6.60
CA VAL A 12 6.41 1.78 -5.44
C VAL A 12 4.93 1.77 -5.82
N VAL A 13 4.13 1.09 -5.01
CA VAL A 13 2.66 1.03 -5.15
C VAL A 13 2.03 1.70 -3.94
N LYS A 14 1.14 2.65 -4.18
CA LYS A 14 0.35 3.35 -3.16
C LYS A 14 -1.10 2.95 -3.28
N LEU A 15 -1.65 2.34 -2.24
CA LEU A 15 -3.04 1.90 -2.20
C LEU A 15 -3.79 2.63 -1.09
N PRO A 16 -4.78 3.49 -1.42
CA PRO A 16 -5.66 4.04 -0.40
C PRO A 16 -6.55 2.92 0.13
N GLN A 17 -6.42 2.61 1.43
CA GLN A 17 -7.32 1.72 2.13
C GLN A 17 -8.23 2.55 3.03
N THR A 18 -9.52 2.54 2.72
CA THR A 18 -10.53 3.06 3.64
C THR A 18 -10.63 2.10 4.81
N GLY A 19 -10.19 2.53 5.99
CA GLY A 19 -10.35 1.74 7.21
C GLY A 19 -11.82 1.59 7.57
N PHE A 20 -12.17 0.49 8.25
CA PHE A 20 -13.46 0.38 8.94
C PHE A 20 -13.21 0.67 10.42
N TYR A 21 -13.89 1.67 10.98
CA TYR A 21 -13.83 1.89 12.42
C TYR A 21 -14.70 0.84 13.12
N VAL A 22 -14.13 0.05 14.04
CA VAL A 22 -14.92 -0.84 14.91
C VAL A 22 -15.46 0.00 16.06
N GLY A 23 -16.53 0.73 15.78
CA GLY A 23 -17.20 1.62 16.72
C GLY A 23 -18.17 2.51 15.97
N ALA A 24 -19.39 2.67 16.48
CA ALA A 24 -20.45 3.46 15.86
C ALA A 24 -20.07 4.94 15.81
N SER A 25 -19.25 5.33 14.84
CA SER A 25 -19.04 6.71 14.46
C SER A 25 -19.60 6.91 13.07
N HIS A 26 -20.58 7.80 12.96
CA HIS A 26 -21.23 8.22 11.71
C HIS A 26 -20.29 8.98 10.74
N LEU A 27 -18.98 8.98 11.00
CA LEU A 27 -17.98 9.67 10.21
C LEU A 27 -17.26 8.66 9.31
N ALA A 28 -17.20 8.95 8.02
CA ALA A 28 -16.38 8.18 7.08
C ALA A 28 -14.92 8.18 7.58
N ALA A 29 -14.34 6.99 7.74
CA ALA A 29 -12.94 6.90 8.14
C ALA A 29 -12.05 7.50 7.03
N PRO A 30 -11.00 8.25 7.39
CA PRO A 30 -10.05 8.74 6.40
C PRO A 30 -9.40 7.55 5.69
N ALA A 31 -9.23 7.66 4.38
CA ALA A 31 -8.42 6.71 3.63
C ALA A 31 -6.97 6.81 4.10
N VAL A 32 -6.39 5.70 4.54
CA VAL A 32 -4.98 5.60 4.89
C VAL A 32 -4.23 5.11 3.65
N GLU A 33 -3.15 5.78 3.27
CA GLU A 33 -2.31 5.34 2.16
C GLU A 33 -1.39 4.20 2.62
N HIS A 34 -1.58 3.01 2.05
CA HIS A 34 -0.69 1.88 2.23
C HIS A 34 0.38 1.89 1.15
N VAL A 35 1.64 2.00 1.56
CA VAL A 35 2.78 2.04 0.64
C VAL A 35 3.41 0.66 0.58
N TYR A 36 3.64 0.17 -0.63
CA TYR A 36 4.35 -1.07 -0.89
C TYR A 36 5.55 -0.80 -1.79
N VAL A 37 6.66 -1.45 -1.51
CA VAL A 37 7.91 -1.32 -2.26
C VAL A 37 8.28 -2.66 -2.84
N LEU A 38 8.69 -2.69 -4.11
CA LEU A 38 9.17 -3.91 -4.75
C LEU A 38 10.38 -4.43 -3.98
N ALA A 39 10.25 -5.62 -3.40
CA ALA A 39 11.26 -6.25 -2.57
C ALA A 39 11.97 -7.39 -3.31
N ASP A 40 11.24 -8.08 -4.18
CA ASP A 40 11.78 -9.20 -4.94
C ASP A 40 11.01 -9.42 -6.25
N ARG A 41 11.59 -10.22 -7.15
CA ARG A 41 10.96 -10.72 -8.38
C ARG A 41 11.17 -12.22 -8.47
N LEU A 42 10.08 -12.97 -8.47
CA LEU A 42 10.06 -14.42 -8.62
C LEU A 42 9.39 -14.78 -9.94
N ASP A 43 10.18 -15.23 -10.91
CA ASP A 43 9.71 -15.49 -12.29
C ASP A 43 8.95 -14.26 -12.85
N ASP A 44 7.70 -14.44 -13.28
CA ASP A 44 6.81 -13.38 -13.77
C ASP A 44 6.01 -12.68 -12.64
N THR A 45 6.33 -12.96 -11.38
CA THR A 45 5.63 -12.41 -10.20
C THR A 45 6.48 -11.40 -9.46
N GLU A 46 5.89 -10.25 -9.17
CA GLU A 46 6.53 -9.20 -8.40
C GLU A 46 6.06 -9.22 -6.95
N VAL A 47 7.03 -9.23 -6.04
CA VAL A 47 6.75 -9.30 -4.60
C VAL A 47 6.96 -7.91 -4.00
N TYR A 48 5.86 -7.33 -3.52
CA TYR A 48 5.85 -6.03 -2.90
C TYR A 48 5.73 -6.14 -1.38
N GLN A 49 6.66 -5.54 -0.65
CA GLN A 49 6.66 -5.50 0.81
C GLN A 49 5.96 -4.24 1.31
N TYR A 50 5.00 -4.43 2.21
CA TYR A 50 4.33 -3.32 2.90
C TYR A 50 5.34 -2.52 3.74
N ARG A 51 5.31 -1.20 3.59
CA ARG A 51 6.03 -0.26 4.45
C ARG A 51 5.03 0.37 5.41
N PRO A 52 5.07 0.01 6.70
CA PRO A 52 4.20 0.65 7.68
C PRO A 52 4.54 2.14 7.78
N PRO A 53 3.55 3.01 8.01
CA PRO A 53 3.80 4.40 8.29
C PRO A 53 4.71 4.50 9.53
N ALA A 54 5.58 5.52 9.58
CA ALA A 54 6.58 5.67 10.65
C ALA A 54 5.98 5.62 12.07
N SER A 55 4.72 6.03 12.22
CA SER A 55 3.97 5.99 13.49
C SER A 55 3.55 4.59 13.94
N ALA A 56 3.48 3.61 13.03
CA ALA A 56 3.07 2.23 13.33
C ALA A 56 4.25 1.31 13.70
N ALA A 57 5.50 1.75 13.51
CA ALA A 57 6.71 0.98 13.85
C ALA A 57 7.08 1.03 15.35
N ARG A 58 6.27 1.67 16.20
CA ARG A 58 6.50 1.84 17.65
C ARG A 58 5.48 1.12 18.55
N GLY A 59 4.74 0.15 18.02
CA GLY A 59 3.80 -0.68 18.77
C GLY A 59 4.45 -1.88 19.43
#